data_AF-A0A0F8ZCI5-F1
#
_entry.id   AF-A0A0F8ZCI5-F1
#
_cell.length_a   1.000
_cell.length_b   1.000
_cell.length_c   1.000
_cell.angle_alpha   90.00
_cell.angle_beta   90.00
_cell.angle_gamma   90.00
#
_symmetry.space_group_name_H-M   'P 1'
#
loop_
_entity.id
_entity.type
_entity.pdbx_description
1 polymer ?
#
loop_
_entity_poly.entity_id
_entity_poly.type
_entity_poly.pdbx_seq_one_letter_code
_entity_poly.pdbx_strand_id
1 'polypeptide(L)'
;GRRRNLPGVLLLGASLLLAMVSALWLYQQWSGSEAIARTTTGAGSEDLASLQTQAGDAPVEQSGTIQRERESDIESPANTALKSPPFSFAKQALNVSDAFRELFGIWGVEYNPQAFPIACDFARASGFGCLEREGSRRSLTFLDRPAMLMLQDDAGNQGYVVLRELDGDSAQIILPEGPVQVSFSSLEPFWFGGYRLLWQLPDYVLSQAGTGDAAGEEIWIGARMMELADSHGESTAESARIKRLSAKEQVRWYQALRGLTVDGIAGAMTVIQINNDLKANVPRLAGAKSGEKG
;
A
#
# COMPACT_ATOMS: atom_id res chain seq x y z
N GLY A 1 39.68 -53.76 -3.55
CA GLY A 1 39.77 -53.23 -2.18
C GLY A 1 39.14 -51.84 -2.10
N ARG A 2 38.40 -51.60 -1.01
CA ARG A 2 37.87 -50.32 -0.48
C ARG A 2 36.83 -49.54 -1.31
N ARG A 3 35.54 -49.82 -1.05
CA ARG A 3 34.45 -48.83 -1.16
C ARG A 3 34.51 -47.93 0.09
N ARG A 4 34.58 -46.61 -0.09
CA ARG A 4 34.48 -45.61 1.00
C ARG A 4 33.00 -45.33 1.27
N ASN A 5 32.54 -45.65 2.47
CA ASN A 5 31.23 -45.26 3.00
C ASN A 5 31.26 -43.77 3.36
N LEU A 6 30.46 -42.95 2.69
CA LEU A 6 30.34 -41.51 2.94
C LEU A 6 28.92 -40.98 3.27
N PRO A 7 27.98 -41.71 3.92
CA PRO A 7 26.70 -41.10 4.30
C PRO A 7 26.67 -40.46 5.71
N GLY A 8 27.59 -40.80 6.61
CA GLY A 8 27.52 -40.36 8.02
C GLY A 8 27.98 -38.93 8.31
N VAL A 9 28.96 -38.42 7.56
CA VAL A 9 29.58 -37.11 7.84
C VAL A 9 28.71 -35.95 7.32
N LEU A 10 27.95 -36.16 6.24
CA LEU A 10 27.06 -35.14 5.68
C LEU A 10 25.83 -34.89 6.55
N LEU A 11 25.30 -35.93 7.20
CA LEU A 11 24.13 -35.81 8.08
C LEU A 11 24.45 -35.04 9.37
N LEU A 12 25.67 -35.19 9.91
CA LEU A 12 26.09 -34.45 11.11
C LEU A 12 26.33 -32.96 10.84
N GLY A 13 26.79 -32.60 9.63
CA GLY A 13 26.97 -31.20 9.24
C GLY A 13 25.65 -30.43 9.12
N ALA A 14 24.59 -31.07 8.62
CA ALA A 14 23.29 -30.43 8.44
C ALA A 14 22.59 -30.10 9.77
N SER A 15 22.69 -30.98 10.77
CA SER A 15 22.08 -30.75 12.09
C SER A 15 22.73 -29.60 12.86
N LEU A 16 24.04 -29.39 12.69
CA LEU A 16 24.77 -28.32 13.36
C LEU A 16 24.42 -26.93 12.79
N LEU A 17 24.20 -26.86 11.47
CA LEU A 17 23.75 -25.62 10.82
C LEU A 17 22.32 -25.23 11.24
N LEU A 18 21.40 -26.19 11.34
CA LEU A 18 20.04 -25.92 11.82
C LEU A 18 20.00 -25.40 13.27
N ALA A 19 20.86 -25.92 14.15
CA ALA A 19 20.97 -25.46 15.52
C ALA A 19 21.57 -24.04 15.63
N MET A 20 22.53 -23.69 14.77
CA MET A 20 23.09 -22.33 14.72
C MET A 20 22.08 -21.31 14.19
N VAL A 21 21.33 -21.65 13.15
CA VAL A 21 20.31 -20.76 12.58
C VAL A 21 19.17 -20.54 13.57
N SER A 22 18.70 -21.57 14.27
CA SER A 22 17.65 -21.42 15.29
C SER A 22 18.12 -20.58 16.48
N ALA A 23 19.37 -20.76 16.94
CA ALA A 23 19.95 -19.93 17.99
C ALA A 23 20.10 -18.45 17.58
N LEU A 24 20.50 -18.19 16.33
CA LEU A 24 20.60 -16.82 15.81
C LEU A 24 19.21 -16.16 15.68
N TRP A 25 18.21 -16.92 15.24
CA TRP A 25 16.84 -16.43 15.08
C TRP A 25 16.21 -16.08 16.44
N LEU A 26 16.42 -16.92 17.46
CA LEU A 26 16.02 -16.64 18.85
C LEU A 26 16.75 -15.43 19.45
N TYR A 27 18.03 -15.22 19.14
CA TYR A 27 18.79 -14.07 19.63
C TYR A 27 18.30 -12.75 19.02
N GLN A 28 17.94 -12.74 17.74
CA GLN A 28 17.36 -11.55 17.11
C GLN A 28 15.98 -11.21 17.66
N GLN A 29 15.16 -12.22 18.00
CA GLN A 29 13.84 -11.97 18.56
C GLN A 29 13.87 -11.43 20.00
N TRP A 30 14.96 -11.64 20.74
CA TRP A 30 15.10 -11.17 22.12
C TRP A 30 15.83 -9.81 22.24
N SER A 31 16.53 -9.35 21.20
CA SER A 31 17.29 -8.08 21.21
C SER A 31 16.53 -6.88 20.62
N GLY A 32 15.32 -7.09 20.11
CA GLY A 32 14.48 -6.04 19.53
C GLY A 32 13.47 -5.43 20.51
N SER A 33 13.90 -4.78 21.59
CA SER A 33 13.08 -3.76 22.30
C SER A 33 13.86 -3.00 23.37
N GLU A 34 14.58 -1.95 22.97
CA GLU A 34 14.82 -0.80 23.85
C GLU A 34 14.53 0.49 23.05
N ALA A 35 13.25 0.83 22.97
CA ALA A 35 12.85 2.20 22.68
C ALA A 35 13.03 3.02 23.96
N ILE A 36 14.15 3.73 24.06
CA ILE A 36 14.44 4.67 25.15
C ILE A 36 13.48 5.86 25.03
N ALA A 37 12.52 5.91 25.95
CA ALA A 37 11.76 7.12 26.27
C ALA A 37 12.21 7.62 27.64
N ARG A 38 12.88 8.80 27.66
CA ARG A 38 13.10 9.76 28.77
C ARG A 38 14.42 10.53 28.54
N THR A 39 14.62 11.83 28.80
CA THR A 39 13.84 12.89 29.47
C THR A 39 14.45 14.24 29.04
N THR A 40 13.61 15.21 28.70
CA THR A 40 13.99 16.62 28.63
C THR A 40 14.16 17.17 30.05
N THR A 41 15.37 17.61 30.42
CA THR A 41 15.61 18.39 31.64
C THR A 41 16.45 19.61 31.31
N GLY A 42 15.98 20.78 31.74
CA GLY A 42 16.61 22.10 31.63
C GLY A 42 15.53 23.14 31.96
N ALA A 43 15.18 23.32 33.22
CA ALA A 43 15.81 24.22 34.20
C ALA A 43 15.36 25.68 34.05
N GLY A 44 14.77 26.23 35.12
CA GLY A 44 14.70 27.67 35.37
C GLY A 44 13.32 28.21 35.73
N SER A 45 12.99 28.21 37.02
CA SER A 45 12.69 29.43 37.79
C SER A 45 12.10 29.08 39.16
N GLU A 46 12.80 29.56 40.17
CA GLU A 46 12.36 29.72 41.55
C GLU A 46 11.25 30.80 41.58
N ASP A 47 10.24 30.64 42.42
CA ASP A 47 9.91 31.67 43.41
C ASP A 47 8.79 31.24 44.39
N LEU A 48 9.20 31.22 45.65
CA LEU A 48 8.54 31.76 46.85
C LEU A 48 7.03 31.60 47.06
N ALA A 49 6.73 30.77 48.08
CA ALA A 49 6.01 31.17 49.31
C ALA A 49 4.51 31.53 49.17
N SER A 50 3.59 31.18 50.06
CA SER A 50 3.55 30.63 51.42
C SER A 50 2.08 30.50 51.79
N LEU A 51 1.79 29.74 52.86
CA LEU A 51 0.70 29.91 53.85
C LEU A 51 -0.18 28.65 54.07
N GLN A 52 0.15 27.97 55.16
CA GLN A 52 -0.72 27.62 56.30
C GLN A 52 -2.05 26.88 56.08
N THR A 53 -2.04 25.62 56.52
CA THR A 53 -2.89 25.00 57.57
C THR A 53 -4.33 25.47 57.75
N GLN A 54 -5.31 24.57 57.55
CA GLN A 54 -6.17 24.05 58.63
C GLN A 54 -7.11 22.92 58.18
N ALA A 55 -7.33 22.01 59.12
CA ALA A 55 -8.23 20.87 59.08
C ALA A 55 -9.70 21.28 59.25
N GLY A 56 -10.62 20.39 58.84
CA GLY A 56 -11.97 20.33 59.41
C GLY A 56 -13.10 20.05 58.42
N ASP A 57 -13.72 18.90 58.61
CA ASP A 57 -15.10 18.51 58.30
C ASP A 57 -15.63 18.48 56.84
N ALA A 58 -16.09 17.28 56.48
CA ALA A 58 -17.23 17.03 55.59
C ALA A 58 -18.52 16.94 56.43
N PRO A 59 -19.73 16.73 55.86
CA PRO A 59 -20.22 16.92 54.49
C PRO A 59 -21.51 17.76 54.45
N VAL A 60 -21.87 18.36 53.31
CA VAL A 60 -23.28 18.69 53.02
C VAL A 60 -23.63 18.32 51.58
N GLU A 61 -24.61 17.42 51.51
CA GLU A 61 -25.36 16.93 50.38
C GLU A 61 -26.22 18.05 49.77
N GLN A 62 -26.10 18.29 48.46
CA GLN A 62 -27.11 19.05 47.72
C GLN A 62 -27.37 18.38 46.37
N SER A 63 -28.52 17.72 46.30
CA SER A 63 -29.18 17.31 45.08
C SER A 63 -29.49 18.54 44.22
N GLY A 64 -28.91 18.59 43.03
CA GLY A 64 -29.30 19.50 41.96
C GLY A 64 -29.87 18.68 40.80
N THR A 65 -31.19 18.60 40.72
CA THR A 65 -31.91 18.06 39.55
C THR A 65 -31.77 19.06 38.40
N ILE A 66 -30.99 18.72 37.37
CA ILE A 66 -31.06 19.41 36.08
C ILE A 66 -31.84 18.51 35.12
N GLN A 67 -33.02 18.99 34.76
CA GLN A 67 -33.91 18.37 33.80
C GLN A 67 -33.24 18.35 32.42
N ARG A 68 -33.19 17.17 31.79
CA ARG A 68 -32.80 17.03 30.40
C ARG A 68 -33.96 17.48 29.53
N GLU A 69 -33.89 18.73 29.08
CA GLU A 69 -34.74 19.22 28.00
C GLU A 69 -34.44 18.42 26.73
N ARG A 70 -35.54 17.92 26.18
CA ARG A 70 -35.64 17.06 25.02
C ARG A 70 -35.52 17.97 23.80
N GLU A 71 -34.30 18.14 23.30
CA GLU A 71 -34.07 18.77 22.00
C GLU A 71 -34.62 17.82 20.92
N SER A 72 -35.74 18.25 20.36
CA SER A 72 -36.50 17.63 19.29
C SER A 72 -35.63 17.38 18.07
N ASP A 73 -35.88 16.23 17.45
CA ASP A 73 -35.44 15.87 16.11
C ASP A 73 -35.66 17.02 15.11
N ILE A 74 -34.57 17.51 14.53
CA ILE A 74 -34.60 18.18 13.22
C ILE A 74 -33.80 17.28 12.29
N GLU A 75 -34.52 16.32 11.71
CA GLU A 75 -34.04 15.52 10.60
C GLU A 75 -33.89 16.46 9.39
N SER A 76 -32.66 16.86 9.11
CA SER A 76 -32.29 17.65 7.93
C SER A 76 -32.38 16.75 6.70
N PRO A 77 -33.27 17.02 5.72
CA PRO A 77 -33.29 16.28 4.47
C PRO A 77 -32.27 16.90 3.54
N ALA A 78 -30.99 16.59 3.76
CA ALA A 78 -29.92 16.96 2.85
C ALA A 78 -29.01 15.75 2.61
N ASN A 79 -29.08 15.26 1.37
CA ASN A 79 -28.20 14.29 0.75
C ASN A 79 -28.57 12.79 0.92
N THR A 80 -29.66 12.37 0.28
CA THR A 80 -29.78 10.98 -0.20
C THR A 80 -28.79 10.79 -1.36
N ALA A 81 -27.49 10.77 -1.06
CA ALA A 81 -26.51 10.19 -1.97
C ALA A 81 -26.97 8.76 -2.24
N LEU A 82 -27.17 8.40 -3.53
CA LEU A 82 -27.53 7.02 -3.90
C LEU A 82 -26.51 6.09 -3.27
N LYS A 83 -26.90 5.37 -2.22
CA LYS A 83 -26.01 4.45 -1.51
C LYS A 83 -25.77 3.24 -2.42
N SER A 84 -24.51 2.99 -2.76
CA SER A 84 -24.16 1.83 -3.60
C SER A 84 -24.66 0.52 -2.96
N PRO A 85 -25.11 -0.47 -3.75
CA PRO A 85 -25.57 -1.75 -3.22
C PRO A 85 -24.51 -2.44 -2.37
N PRO A 86 -24.88 -3.26 -1.36
CA PRO A 86 -23.90 -3.99 -0.59
C PRO A 86 -23.23 -5.09 -1.41
N PHE A 87 -21.95 -5.34 -1.13
CA PHE A 87 -21.19 -6.48 -1.61
C PHE A 87 -21.72 -7.78 -1.01
N SER A 88 -21.76 -8.84 -1.82
CA SER A 88 -22.20 -10.17 -1.44
C SER A 88 -21.12 -11.19 -1.77
N PHE A 89 -20.34 -11.59 -0.77
CA PHE A 89 -19.25 -12.56 -0.93
C PHE A 89 -19.68 -13.80 -1.72
N ALA A 90 -20.78 -14.45 -1.34
CA ALA A 90 -21.27 -15.68 -1.99
C ALA A 90 -21.64 -15.54 -3.48
N LYS A 91 -21.88 -14.31 -3.96
CA LYS A 91 -22.32 -14.04 -5.34
C LYS A 91 -21.25 -13.37 -6.19
N GLN A 92 -20.34 -12.63 -5.55
CA GLN A 92 -19.44 -11.69 -6.23
C GLN A 92 -17.97 -11.97 -5.91
N ALA A 93 -17.65 -12.89 -4.99
CA ALA A 93 -16.29 -13.36 -4.81
C ALA A 93 -15.92 -14.32 -5.95
N LEU A 94 -14.77 -14.08 -6.54
CA LEU A 94 -14.18 -14.86 -7.62
C LEU A 94 -13.16 -15.87 -7.06
N ASN A 95 -12.88 -16.91 -7.83
CA ASN A 95 -11.66 -17.68 -7.64
C ASN A 95 -10.44 -16.90 -8.17
N VAL A 96 -9.24 -17.33 -7.78
CA VAL A 96 -7.99 -16.64 -8.12
C VAL A 96 -7.75 -16.51 -9.64
N SER A 97 -8.11 -17.53 -10.42
CA SER A 97 -7.87 -17.57 -11.86
C SER A 97 -8.74 -16.55 -12.59
N ASP A 98 -10.02 -16.47 -12.23
CA ASP A 98 -10.95 -15.51 -12.82
C ASP A 98 -10.62 -14.09 -12.37
N ALA A 99 -10.26 -13.89 -11.10
CA ALA A 99 -9.80 -12.58 -10.64
C ALA A 99 -8.56 -12.09 -11.42
N PHE A 100 -7.60 -12.97 -11.73
CA PHE A 100 -6.45 -12.57 -12.55
C PHE A 100 -6.88 -12.23 -13.97
N ARG A 101 -7.77 -13.02 -14.56
CA ARG A 101 -8.32 -12.77 -15.90
C ARG A 101 -8.96 -11.38 -15.98
N GLU A 102 -9.80 -11.04 -15.02
CA GLU A 102 -10.43 -9.72 -14.95
C GLU A 102 -9.40 -8.61 -14.71
N LEU A 103 -8.42 -8.83 -13.84
CA LEU A 103 -7.36 -7.85 -13.59
C LEU A 103 -6.54 -7.58 -14.86
N PHE A 104 -6.13 -8.60 -15.62
CA PHE A 104 -5.44 -8.42 -16.90
C PHE A 104 -6.32 -7.77 -17.97
N GLY A 105 -7.62 -8.09 -17.99
CA GLY A 105 -8.58 -7.47 -18.88
C GLY A 105 -8.66 -5.95 -18.72
N ILE A 106 -8.52 -5.43 -17.49
CA ILE A 106 -8.44 -3.98 -17.24
C ILE A 106 -7.21 -3.34 -17.92
N TRP A 107 -6.12 -4.09 -18.05
CA TRP A 107 -4.89 -3.67 -18.74
C TRP A 107 -4.90 -3.98 -20.24
N GLY A 108 -6.02 -4.46 -20.78
CA GLY A 108 -6.17 -4.78 -22.20
C GLY A 108 -5.39 -6.01 -22.64
N VAL A 109 -5.05 -6.92 -21.71
CA VAL A 109 -4.34 -8.17 -22.02
C VAL A 109 -5.22 -9.37 -21.72
N GLU A 110 -5.31 -10.29 -22.67
CA GLU A 110 -6.04 -11.54 -22.50
C GLU A 110 -5.16 -12.56 -21.76
N TYR A 111 -5.57 -12.94 -20.55
CA TYR A 111 -4.89 -13.95 -19.77
C TYR A 111 -5.62 -15.30 -19.83
N ASN A 112 -4.87 -16.36 -20.19
CA ASN A 112 -5.36 -17.73 -20.16
C ASN A 112 -4.62 -18.55 -19.08
N PRO A 113 -5.27 -18.87 -17.95
CA PRO A 113 -4.64 -19.61 -16.85
C PRO A 113 -4.27 -21.06 -17.21
N GLN A 114 -4.84 -21.64 -18.28
CA GLN A 114 -4.47 -22.98 -18.75
C GLN A 114 -3.15 -22.97 -19.52
N ALA A 115 -2.87 -21.89 -20.27
CA ALA A 115 -1.64 -21.75 -21.03
C ALA A 115 -0.49 -21.21 -20.15
N PHE A 116 -0.82 -20.35 -19.18
CA PHE A 116 0.12 -19.71 -18.28
C PHE A 116 -0.32 -19.90 -16.82
N PRO A 117 0.08 -20.98 -16.14
CA PRO A 117 -0.42 -21.29 -14.79
C PRO A 117 0.06 -20.31 -13.71
N ILE A 118 1.15 -19.58 -13.96
CA ILE A 118 1.70 -18.58 -13.02
C ILE A 118 1.40 -17.18 -13.57
N ALA A 119 0.32 -16.57 -13.07
CA ALA A 119 -0.18 -15.28 -13.53
C ALA A 119 0.88 -14.15 -13.47
N CYS A 120 1.68 -14.08 -12.40
CA CYS A 120 2.69 -13.03 -12.27
C CYS A 120 3.90 -13.22 -13.21
N ASP A 121 4.17 -14.44 -13.68
CA ASP A 121 5.19 -14.65 -14.72
C ASP A 121 4.66 -14.24 -16.09
N PHE A 122 3.38 -14.51 -16.37
CA PHE A 122 2.70 -13.96 -17.53
C PHE A 122 2.68 -12.43 -17.51
N ALA A 123 2.40 -11.80 -16.36
CA ALA A 123 2.48 -10.35 -16.20
C ALA A 123 3.84 -9.81 -16.66
N ARG A 124 4.94 -10.42 -16.18
CA ARG A 124 6.30 -10.02 -16.55
C ARG A 124 6.55 -10.16 -18.05
N ALA A 125 6.14 -11.28 -18.65
CA ALA A 125 6.25 -11.51 -20.09
C ALA A 125 5.42 -10.51 -20.92
N SER A 126 4.32 -9.99 -20.36
CA SER A 126 3.46 -8.99 -20.97
C SER A 126 3.85 -7.53 -20.64
N GLY A 127 5.00 -7.29 -20.02
CA GLY A 127 5.47 -5.92 -19.73
C GLY A 127 4.99 -5.32 -18.41
N PHE A 128 4.44 -6.14 -17.50
CA PHE A 128 3.91 -5.70 -16.21
C PHE A 128 4.65 -6.33 -15.03
N GLY A 129 4.76 -5.57 -13.95
CA GLY A 129 5.12 -6.09 -12.65
C GLY A 129 3.88 -6.53 -11.87
N CYS A 130 4.03 -7.60 -11.10
CA CYS A 130 3.03 -8.05 -10.14
C CYS A 130 3.44 -7.52 -8.75
N LEU A 131 2.69 -6.59 -8.18
CA LEU A 131 2.94 -6.09 -6.82
C LEU A 131 1.94 -6.73 -5.85
N GLU A 132 2.45 -7.43 -4.85
CA GLU A 132 1.67 -8.04 -3.77
C GLU A 132 2.05 -7.39 -2.43
N ARG A 133 1.03 -6.97 -1.69
CA ARG A 133 1.20 -6.18 -0.47
C ARG A 133 0.01 -6.41 0.46
N GLU A 134 0.24 -6.04 1.71
CA GLU A 134 -0.83 -5.80 2.68
C GLU A 134 -0.91 -4.29 2.95
N GLY A 135 -2.13 -3.79 3.17
CA GLY A 135 -2.34 -2.38 3.45
C GLY A 135 -3.79 -2.04 3.73
N SER A 136 -4.09 -0.74 3.77
CA SER A 136 -5.44 -0.24 4.01
C SER A 136 -6.04 0.33 2.74
N ARG A 137 -7.30 0.75 2.81
CA ARG A 137 -7.95 1.57 1.78
C ARG A 137 -7.07 2.74 1.32
N ARG A 138 -6.37 3.39 2.25
CA ARG A 138 -5.45 4.50 1.93
C ARG A 138 -4.28 4.04 1.05
N SER A 139 -3.76 2.83 1.26
CA SER A 139 -2.71 2.24 0.44
C SER A 139 -3.17 2.03 -1.01
N LEU A 140 -4.40 1.54 -1.20
CA LEU A 140 -5.01 1.39 -2.53
C LEU A 140 -5.14 2.74 -3.24
N THR A 141 -5.71 3.74 -2.57
CA THR A 141 -5.85 5.09 -3.14
C THR A 141 -4.52 5.78 -3.40
N PHE A 142 -3.49 5.50 -2.59
CA PHE A 142 -2.15 6.04 -2.80
C PHE A 142 -1.50 5.44 -4.05
N LEU A 143 -1.63 4.12 -4.25
CA LEU A 143 -1.11 3.45 -5.44
C LEU A 143 -1.87 3.84 -6.71
N ASP A 144 -3.16 4.15 -6.58
CA ASP A 144 -4.03 4.57 -7.68
C ASP A 144 -4.01 3.57 -8.85
N ARG A 145 -4.08 2.28 -8.53
CA ARG A 145 -4.10 1.18 -9.51
C ARG A 145 -5.26 0.23 -9.21
N PRO A 146 -5.94 -0.28 -10.25
CA PRO A 146 -6.84 -1.41 -10.10
C PRO A 146 -6.15 -2.58 -9.40
N ALA A 147 -6.86 -3.22 -8.49
CA ALA A 147 -6.28 -4.22 -7.61
C ALA A 147 -7.23 -5.40 -7.41
N MET A 148 -6.67 -6.58 -7.37
CA MET A 148 -7.31 -7.76 -6.82
C MET A 148 -7.17 -7.75 -5.30
N LEU A 149 -8.27 -7.73 -4.58
CA LEU A 149 -8.28 -7.85 -3.12
C LEU A 149 -8.48 -9.32 -2.72
N MET A 150 -7.75 -9.74 -1.70
CA MET A 150 -7.85 -11.08 -1.12
C MET A 150 -8.88 -11.02 0.02
N LEU A 151 -9.96 -11.78 -0.12
CA LEU A 151 -11.08 -11.77 0.80
C LEU A 151 -11.16 -13.08 1.58
N GLN A 152 -11.74 -13.00 2.78
CA GLN A 152 -12.11 -14.16 3.59
C GLN A 152 -13.43 -13.89 4.32
N ASP A 153 -14.34 -14.86 4.32
CA ASP A 153 -15.59 -14.81 5.08
C ASP A 153 -15.45 -15.36 6.51
N ASP A 154 -16.49 -15.21 7.33
CA ASP A 154 -16.52 -15.67 8.72
C ASP A 154 -16.37 -17.19 8.87
N ALA A 155 -16.66 -17.96 7.81
CA ALA A 155 -16.47 -19.40 7.76
C ALA A 155 -15.04 -19.79 7.33
N GLY A 156 -14.19 -18.81 7.01
CA GLY A 156 -12.81 -19.01 6.57
C GLY A 156 -12.66 -19.25 5.08
N ASN A 157 -13.74 -19.21 4.28
CA ASN A 157 -13.68 -19.38 2.85
C ASN A 157 -12.92 -18.21 2.22
N GLN A 158 -12.00 -18.51 1.32
CA GLN A 158 -11.23 -17.50 0.61
C GLN A 158 -11.86 -17.16 -0.73
N GLY A 159 -11.79 -15.89 -1.09
CA GLY A 159 -12.27 -15.39 -2.37
C GLY A 159 -11.49 -14.16 -2.81
N TYR A 160 -11.75 -13.70 -4.01
CA TYR A 160 -11.08 -12.53 -4.57
C TYR A 160 -12.10 -11.58 -5.18
N VAL A 161 -11.76 -10.30 -5.23
CA VAL A 161 -12.56 -9.30 -5.95
C VAL A 161 -11.62 -8.37 -6.69
N VAL A 162 -11.95 -8.03 -7.92
CA VAL A 162 -11.15 -7.08 -8.71
C VAL A 162 -11.78 -5.70 -8.59
N LEU A 163 -11.13 -4.83 -7.84
CA LEU A 163 -11.48 -3.43 -7.68
C LEU A 163 -10.91 -2.63 -8.86
N ARG A 164 -11.78 -2.12 -9.72
CA ARG A 164 -11.40 -1.29 -10.87
C ARG A 164 -11.38 0.19 -10.53
N GLU A 165 -12.42 0.67 -9.86
CA GLU A 165 -12.52 2.07 -9.45
C GLU A 165 -12.97 2.19 -7.98
N LEU A 166 -12.53 3.25 -7.30
CA LEU A 166 -12.94 3.58 -5.94
C LEU A 166 -13.09 5.10 -5.79
N ASP A 167 -14.32 5.56 -5.59
CA ASP A 167 -14.65 6.96 -5.31
C ASP A 167 -15.55 7.04 -4.07
N GLY A 168 -15.02 7.60 -2.98
CA GLY A 168 -15.69 7.55 -1.68
C GLY A 168 -16.11 6.11 -1.33
N ASP A 169 -17.32 5.91 -0.85
CA ASP A 169 -17.80 4.55 -0.56
C ASP A 169 -18.18 3.75 -1.82
N SER A 170 -18.22 4.35 -3.01
CA SER A 170 -18.58 3.63 -4.23
C SER A 170 -17.38 2.92 -4.86
N ALA A 171 -17.43 1.60 -4.91
CA ALA A 171 -16.45 0.74 -5.56
C ALA A 171 -17.04 0.13 -6.83
N GLN A 172 -16.31 0.21 -7.94
CA GLN A 172 -16.60 -0.57 -9.13
C GLN A 172 -15.78 -1.85 -9.09
N ILE A 173 -16.46 -2.98 -9.01
CA ILE A 173 -15.84 -4.30 -9.09
C ILE A 173 -16.07 -4.91 -10.47
N ILE A 174 -15.15 -5.76 -10.92
CA ILE A 174 -15.27 -6.48 -12.20
C ILE A 174 -15.55 -7.95 -11.93
N LEU A 175 -16.59 -8.44 -12.58
CA LEU A 175 -17.01 -9.84 -12.62
C LEU A 175 -17.00 -10.31 -14.08
N PRO A 176 -17.00 -11.62 -14.35
CA PRO A 176 -17.10 -12.15 -15.71
C PRO A 176 -18.31 -11.64 -16.49
N GLU A 177 -19.41 -11.31 -15.79
CA GLU A 177 -20.63 -10.76 -16.38
C GLU A 177 -20.54 -9.25 -16.68
N GLY A 178 -19.52 -8.57 -16.16
CA GLY A 178 -19.27 -7.14 -16.35
C GLY A 178 -19.05 -6.35 -15.06
N PRO A 179 -18.88 -5.02 -15.15
CA PRO A 179 -18.68 -4.15 -14.00
C PRO A 179 -19.96 -4.00 -13.17
N VAL A 180 -19.81 -4.02 -11.84
CA VAL A 180 -20.90 -3.81 -10.88
C VAL A 180 -20.46 -2.80 -9.82
N GLN A 181 -21.36 -1.88 -9.47
CA GLN A 181 -21.14 -0.94 -8.36
C GLN A 181 -21.53 -1.58 -7.03
N VAL A 182 -20.65 -1.48 -6.03
CA VAL A 182 -20.91 -1.91 -4.65
C VAL A 182 -20.40 -0.86 -3.66
N SER A 183 -20.88 -0.93 -2.42
CA SER A 183 -20.34 -0.16 -1.29
C SER A 183 -19.03 -0.79 -0.82
N PHE A 184 -17.95 -0.01 -0.78
CA PHE A 184 -16.66 -0.50 -0.30
C PHE A 184 -16.72 -0.88 1.19
N SER A 185 -17.45 -0.12 2.01
CA SER A 185 -17.64 -0.43 3.43
C SER A 185 -18.36 -1.75 3.69
N SER A 186 -19.15 -2.25 2.74
CA SER A 186 -19.73 -3.59 2.82
C SER A 186 -18.77 -4.72 2.41
N LEU A 187 -17.68 -4.40 1.70
CA LEU A 187 -16.62 -5.32 1.31
C LEU A 187 -15.51 -5.38 2.36
N GLU A 188 -15.23 -4.27 3.04
CA GLU A 188 -14.18 -4.14 4.07
C GLU A 188 -14.18 -5.24 5.15
N PRO A 189 -15.33 -5.71 5.68
CA PRO A 189 -15.35 -6.80 6.67
C PRO A 189 -14.70 -8.10 6.19
N PHE A 190 -14.68 -8.33 4.87
CA PHE A 190 -14.07 -9.51 4.26
C PHE A 190 -12.59 -9.30 3.90
N TRP A 191 -12.09 -8.06 3.98
CA TRP A 191 -10.77 -7.68 3.47
C TRP A 191 -9.79 -7.32 4.59
N PHE A 192 -8.87 -8.23 4.87
CA PHE A 192 -7.83 -8.06 5.89
C PHE A 192 -6.58 -7.33 5.37
N GLY A 193 -6.70 -6.59 4.27
CA GLY A 193 -5.66 -5.74 3.74
C GLY A 193 -4.79 -6.36 2.65
N GLY A 194 -4.89 -7.67 2.39
CA GLY A 194 -4.14 -8.33 1.32
C GLY A 194 -4.62 -7.91 -0.07
N TYR A 195 -3.72 -7.44 -0.93
CA TYR A 195 -4.03 -7.10 -2.31
C TYR A 195 -2.87 -7.37 -3.26
N ARG A 196 -3.24 -7.56 -4.52
CA ARG A 196 -2.31 -7.69 -5.64
C ARG A 196 -2.72 -6.77 -6.77
N LEU A 197 -1.76 -6.10 -7.39
CA LEU A 197 -2.01 -5.23 -8.54
C LEU A 197 -0.96 -5.45 -9.62
N LEU A 198 -1.31 -5.03 -10.83
CA LEU A 198 -0.37 -4.92 -11.94
C LEU A 198 0.12 -3.48 -12.06
N TRP A 199 1.34 -3.31 -12.53
CA TRP A 199 1.89 -2.01 -12.88
C TRP A 199 2.81 -2.14 -14.09
N GLN A 200 2.86 -1.12 -14.93
CA GLN A 200 3.70 -1.13 -16.13
C GLN A 200 5.18 -1.08 -15.75
N LEU A 201 5.96 -2.06 -16.23
CA LEU A 201 7.42 -2.02 -16.08
C LEU A 201 7.99 -0.90 -16.95
N PRO A 202 9.08 -0.25 -16.52
CA PRO A 202 9.83 0.63 -17.39
C PRO A 202 10.35 -0.12 -18.63
N ASP A 203 10.35 0.54 -19.79
CA ASP A 203 10.70 -0.10 -21.07
C ASP A 203 12.13 -0.68 -21.08
N TYR A 204 13.05 -0.12 -20.29
CA TYR A 204 14.43 -0.63 -20.16
C TYR A 204 14.51 -2.01 -19.50
N VAL A 205 13.50 -2.40 -18.70
CA VAL A 205 13.45 -3.73 -18.05
C VAL A 205 13.13 -4.83 -19.07
N LEU A 206 12.50 -4.48 -20.19
CA LEU A 206 12.07 -5.43 -21.22
C LEU A 206 13.14 -5.65 -22.31
N SER A 207 14.17 -4.81 -22.38
CA SER A 207 15.26 -4.98 -23.33
C SER A 207 16.20 -6.10 -22.89
N GLN A 208 16.23 -7.23 -23.63
CA GLN A 208 17.07 -8.40 -23.35
C GLN A 208 18.60 -8.19 -23.58
N ALA A 209 19.09 -6.95 -23.63
CA ALA A 209 20.49 -6.67 -23.94
C ALA A 209 21.32 -6.58 -22.66
N GLY A 210 21.97 -7.70 -22.30
CA GLY A 210 22.72 -7.95 -21.06
C GLY A 210 23.91 -7.06 -20.69
N THR A 211 23.94 -5.81 -21.11
CA THR A 211 24.85 -4.74 -20.66
C THR A 211 24.18 -3.35 -20.63
N GLY A 212 22.88 -3.24 -20.91
CA GLY A 212 22.15 -1.99 -21.12
C GLY A 212 21.19 -1.56 -20.00
N ASP A 213 20.97 -2.39 -18.98
CA ASP A 213 19.93 -2.14 -17.96
C ASP A 213 20.21 -0.87 -17.14
N ALA A 214 21.45 -0.65 -16.72
CA ALA A 214 21.81 0.51 -15.90
C ALA A 214 21.78 1.83 -16.68
N ALA A 215 22.28 1.83 -17.93
CA ALA A 215 22.24 3.01 -18.77
C ALA A 215 20.80 3.33 -19.21
N GLY A 216 20.01 2.31 -19.53
CA GLY A 216 18.58 2.44 -19.83
C GLY A 216 17.79 2.95 -18.63
N GLU A 217 18.09 2.45 -17.43
CA GLU A 217 17.52 2.94 -16.18
C GLU A 217 17.87 4.41 -15.93
N GLU A 218 19.15 4.80 -16.07
CA GLU A 218 19.59 6.18 -15.88
C GLU A 218 18.92 7.14 -16.88
N ILE A 219 18.82 6.76 -18.16
CA ILE A 219 18.12 7.54 -19.19
C ILE A 219 16.63 7.66 -18.85
N TRP A 220 15.99 6.56 -18.47
CA TRP A 220 14.57 6.55 -18.11
C TRP A 220 14.34 7.46 -16.90
N ILE A 221 15.10 7.29 -15.81
CA ILE A 221 14.99 8.14 -14.62
C ILE A 221 15.20 9.60 -15.00
N GLY A 222 16.30 9.92 -15.70
CA GLY A 222 16.65 11.28 -16.08
C GLY A 222 15.53 11.97 -16.85
N ALA A 223 14.96 11.31 -17.86
CA ALA A 223 13.86 11.88 -18.65
C ALA A 223 12.62 12.22 -17.79
N ARG A 224 12.18 11.28 -16.92
CA ARG A 224 11.01 11.51 -16.07
C ARG A 224 11.28 12.56 -14.99
N MET A 225 12.49 12.59 -14.45
CA MET A 225 12.89 13.55 -13.43
C MET A 225 13.03 14.97 -13.98
N MET A 226 13.34 15.13 -15.27
CA MET A 226 13.29 16.45 -15.91
C MET A 226 11.90 17.07 -15.82
N GLU A 227 10.87 16.30 -16.15
CA GLU A 227 9.47 16.75 -16.10
C GLU A 227 9.02 16.98 -14.65
N LEU A 228 9.34 16.06 -13.74
CA LEU A 228 8.97 16.17 -12.33
C LEU A 228 9.64 17.35 -11.62
N ALA A 229 10.91 17.63 -11.95
CA ALA A 229 11.62 18.78 -11.40
C ALA A 229 10.98 20.11 -11.85
N ASP A 230 10.44 20.18 -13.06
CA ASP A 230 9.73 21.36 -13.55
C ASP A 230 8.36 21.55 -12.90
N SER A 231 7.65 20.46 -12.59
CA SER A 231 6.32 20.54 -11.96
C SER A 231 6.37 20.69 -10.43
N HIS A 232 7.40 20.17 -9.78
CA HIS A 232 7.49 20.09 -8.31
C HIS A 232 8.70 20.81 -7.70
N GLY A 233 9.61 21.37 -8.52
CA GLY A 233 10.70 22.20 -8.01
C GLY A 233 10.16 23.49 -7.39
N GLU A 234 10.65 23.84 -6.20
CA GLU A 234 10.22 25.06 -5.49
C GLU A 234 10.61 26.36 -6.21
N SER A 235 11.64 26.30 -7.07
CA SER A 235 12.13 27.41 -7.88
C SER A 235 12.82 26.91 -9.14
N THR A 236 13.08 27.81 -10.09
CA THR A 236 13.86 27.50 -11.30
C THR A 236 15.29 27.07 -10.98
N ALA A 237 15.91 27.67 -9.96
CA ALA A 237 17.23 27.28 -9.50
C ALA A 237 17.23 25.87 -8.90
N GLU A 238 16.20 25.53 -8.14
CA GLU A 238 16.03 24.20 -7.54
C GLU A 238 15.74 23.12 -8.60
N SER A 239 14.82 23.37 -9.53
CA SER A 239 14.59 22.47 -10.68
C SER A 239 15.90 22.20 -11.44
N ALA A 240 16.67 23.26 -11.74
CA ALA A 240 17.96 23.11 -12.41
C ALA A 240 19.00 22.35 -11.55
N ARG A 241 18.97 22.48 -10.22
CA ARG A 241 19.82 21.70 -9.31
C ARG A 241 19.45 20.22 -9.38
N ILE A 242 18.17 19.88 -9.24
CA ILE A 242 17.65 18.50 -9.29
C ILE A 242 18.04 17.81 -10.60
N LYS A 243 17.84 18.49 -11.74
CA LYS A 243 18.17 17.96 -13.07
C LYS A 243 19.65 17.63 -13.28
N ARG A 244 20.55 18.20 -12.48
CA ARG A 244 22.00 17.94 -12.54
C ARG A 244 22.47 16.86 -11.57
N LEU A 245 21.60 16.41 -10.66
CA LEU A 245 21.90 15.32 -9.74
C LEU A 245 22.10 14.01 -10.50
N SER A 246 22.80 13.05 -9.89
CA SER A 246 22.83 11.67 -10.39
C SER A 246 21.42 11.06 -10.39
N ALA A 247 21.16 10.07 -11.24
CA ALA A 247 19.84 9.40 -11.28
C ALA A 247 19.41 8.87 -9.90
N LYS A 248 20.34 8.29 -9.14
CA LYS A 248 20.07 7.82 -7.76
C LYS A 248 19.63 8.95 -6.84
N GLU A 249 20.27 10.13 -6.92
CA GLU A 249 19.89 11.28 -6.10
C GLU A 249 18.59 11.93 -6.55
N GLN A 250 18.29 11.93 -7.85
CA GLN A 250 16.98 12.35 -8.36
C GLN A 250 15.87 11.44 -7.82
N VAL A 251 16.09 10.12 -7.81
CA VAL A 251 15.14 9.18 -7.19
C VAL A 251 14.97 9.46 -5.71
N ARG A 252 16.06 9.70 -4.96
CA ARG A 252 15.98 10.04 -3.52
C ARG A 252 15.18 11.32 -3.29
N TRP A 253 15.38 12.34 -4.11
CA TRP A 253 14.61 13.58 -4.07
C TRP A 253 13.11 13.30 -4.28
N TYR A 254 12.76 12.55 -5.31
CA TYR A 254 11.38 12.20 -5.61
C TYR A 254 10.73 11.34 -4.51
N GLN A 255 11.47 10.37 -3.98
CA GLN A 255 11.02 9.54 -2.86
C GLN A 255 10.70 10.39 -1.63
N ALA A 256 11.55 11.36 -1.30
CA ALA A 256 11.30 12.28 -0.19
C ALA A 256 10.06 13.14 -0.44
N LEU A 257 9.92 13.68 -1.66
CA LEU A 257 8.74 14.46 -2.09
C LEU A 257 7.42 13.70 -1.90
N ARG A 258 7.42 12.38 -2.15
CA ARG A 258 6.23 11.52 -2.07
C ARG A 258 6.06 10.78 -0.75
N GLY A 259 6.95 10.98 0.23
CA GLY A 259 6.93 10.24 1.49
C GLY A 259 7.17 8.73 1.32
N LEU A 260 7.96 8.34 0.31
CA LEU A 260 8.42 6.96 0.11
C LEU A 260 9.71 6.70 0.91
N THR A 261 10.10 5.43 1.00
CA THR A 261 11.44 5.05 1.50
C THR A 261 12.51 5.68 0.62
N VAL A 262 13.41 6.46 1.22
CA VAL A 262 14.46 7.21 0.50
C VAL A 262 15.72 6.35 0.35
N ASP A 263 15.66 5.32 -0.48
CA ASP A 263 16.77 4.39 -0.77
C ASP A 263 17.50 4.70 -2.10
N GLY A 264 16.90 5.53 -2.96
CA GLY A 264 17.42 5.85 -4.28
C GLY A 264 17.18 4.76 -5.33
N ILE A 265 16.29 3.81 -5.06
CA ILE A 265 15.94 2.71 -5.95
C ILE A 265 14.57 2.99 -6.58
N ALA A 266 14.51 2.97 -7.92
CA ALA A 266 13.27 3.11 -8.68
C ALA A 266 12.47 1.79 -8.68
N GLY A 267 12.14 1.26 -7.50
CA GLY A 267 11.30 0.08 -7.36
C GLY A 267 9.82 0.34 -7.69
N ALA A 268 8.99 -0.70 -7.58
CA ALA A 268 7.56 -0.66 -7.95
C ALA A 268 6.81 0.57 -7.39
N MET A 269 6.97 0.86 -6.09
CA MET A 269 6.32 2.01 -5.45
C MET A 269 6.74 3.33 -6.09
N THR A 270 8.05 3.53 -6.29
CA THR A 270 8.61 4.74 -6.90
C THR A 270 8.09 4.89 -8.34
N VAL A 271 8.16 3.85 -9.15
CA VAL A 271 7.72 3.90 -10.56
C VAL A 271 6.22 4.14 -10.68
N ILE A 272 5.40 3.49 -9.85
CA ILE A 272 3.95 3.72 -9.82
C ILE A 272 3.65 5.20 -9.53
N GLN A 273 4.33 5.80 -8.55
CA GLN A 273 4.14 7.20 -8.20
C GLN A 273 4.62 8.14 -9.32
N ILE A 274 5.79 7.88 -9.92
CA ILE A 274 6.28 8.66 -11.08
C ILE A 274 5.23 8.67 -12.19
N ASN A 275 4.70 7.50 -12.54
CA ASN A 275 3.65 7.36 -13.56
C ASN A 275 2.35 8.06 -13.15
N ASN A 276 2.05 8.14 -11.84
CA ASN A 276 0.88 8.88 -11.34
C ASN A 276 1.02 10.37 -11.58
N ASP A 277 2.18 10.94 -11.25
CA ASP A 277 2.43 12.38 -11.35
C ASP A 277 2.58 12.86 -12.79
N LEU A 278 3.22 12.03 -13.63
CA LEU A 278 3.36 12.28 -15.05
C LEU A 278 2.11 11.92 -15.87
N LYS A 279 1.01 11.56 -15.20
CA LYS A 279 -0.28 11.24 -15.86
C LYS A 279 -0.13 10.20 -16.97
N ALA A 280 0.69 9.17 -16.73
CA ALA A 280 0.88 8.07 -17.67
C ALA A 280 -0.46 7.44 -18.05
N ASN A 281 -0.59 7.01 -19.31
CA ASN A 281 -1.79 6.37 -19.83
C ASN A 281 -1.88 4.92 -19.35
N VAL A 282 -2.23 4.74 -18.07
CA VAL A 282 -2.41 3.45 -17.40
C VAL A 282 -3.75 3.44 -16.65
N PRO A 283 -4.38 2.28 -16.44
CA PRO A 283 -5.58 2.18 -15.62
C PRO A 283 -5.37 2.75 -14.21
N ARG A 284 -6.35 3.52 -13.73
CA ARG A 284 -6.33 4.18 -12.41
C ARG A 284 -7.51 3.77 -11.56
N LEU A 285 -7.31 3.83 -10.24
CA LEU A 285 -8.32 3.46 -9.26
C LEU A 285 -9.26 4.64 -8.97
N ALA A 286 -8.71 5.84 -8.87
CA ALA A 286 -9.51 7.05 -8.96
C ALA A 286 -10.04 7.10 -10.40
N GLY A 287 -11.31 6.71 -10.60
CA GLY A 287 -11.92 6.62 -11.93
C GLY A 287 -11.76 7.90 -12.74
N ALA A 288 -11.97 7.83 -14.05
CA ALA A 288 -12.04 9.02 -14.88
C ALA A 288 -13.21 9.87 -14.39
N LYS A 289 -12.95 11.01 -13.73
CA LYS A 289 -14.00 11.92 -13.27
C LYS A 289 -14.93 12.21 -14.45
N SER A 290 -16.16 11.67 -14.41
CA SER A 290 -17.22 12.05 -15.34
C SER A 290 -17.61 13.48 -15.04
N GLY A 291 -16.98 14.46 -15.70
CA GLY A 291 -17.36 15.85 -15.52
C GLY A 291 -16.32 16.89 -15.89
N GLU A 292 -15.91 16.94 -17.16
CA GLU A 292 -15.59 18.21 -17.81
C GLU A 292 -15.82 18.04 -19.33
N LYS A 293 -17.10 18.04 -19.72
CA LYS A 293 -17.46 18.40 -21.09
C LYS A 293 -17.33 19.92 -21.18
N GLY A 294 -16.23 20.38 -21.77
CA GLY A 294 -16.17 21.70 -22.39
C GLY A 294 -17.05 21.75 -23.63
#